data_AF-A0A550GGQ9-F1
#
_entry.id   AF-A0A550GGQ9-F1
#
_cell.length_a   1.000
_cell.length_b   1.000
_cell.length_c   1.000
_cell.angle_alpha   90.00
_cell.angle_beta   90.00
_cell.angle_gamma   90.00
#
_symmetry.space_group_name_H-M   'P 1'
#
loop_
_entity.id
_entity.type
_entity.pdbx_description
1 polymer ?
#
loop_
_entity_poly.entity_id
_entity_poly.type
_entity_poly.pdbx_seq_one_letter_code
_entity_poly.pdbx_strand_id
1 'polypeptide(L)'
;MADENEELPQLKELYDELWNDARNIIRDMNKSIYVYLFAGFLSLVFSVIMIGSGISNWNKIFSGDTNTLTYVYVIAETFGSFIYVAFGIAFLYWYRKLKGRYSKLVKMEESLRTE
;
A
#
# COMPACT_ATOMS: atom_id res chain seq x y z
N MET A 1 1.75 -42.49 29.69
CA MET A 1 1.69 -42.60 28.23
C MET A 1 0.41 -41.89 27.86
N ALA A 2 0.52 -40.68 27.32
CA ALA A 2 -0.66 -40.01 26.78
C ALA A 2 -1.22 -40.92 25.68
N ASP A 3 -2.52 -41.18 25.74
CA ASP A 3 -3.21 -42.08 24.84
C ASP A 3 -3.11 -41.49 23.42
N GLU A 4 -2.54 -42.22 22.46
CA GLU A 4 -2.43 -41.77 21.05
C GLU A 4 -3.80 -41.33 20.49
N ASN A 5 -4.90 -41.80 21.08
CA ASN A 5 -6.26 -41.38 20.72
C ASN A 5 -6.67 -40.00 21.27
N GLU A 6 -6.03 -39.46 22.31
CA GLU A 6 -6.24 -38.08 22.79
C GLU A 6 -5.35 -37.07 22.05
N GLU A 7 -4.22 -37.50 21.48
CA GLU A 7 -3.34 -36.66 20.66
C GLU A 7 -4.00 -36.25 19.32
N LEU A 8 -4.80 -37.15 18.71
CA LEU A 8 -5.50 -36.90 17.44
C LEU A 8 -6.54 -35.75 17.50
N PRO A 9 -7.45 -35.69 18.49
CA PRO A 9 -8.40 -34.59 18.66
C PRO A 9 -7.72 -33.23 18.90
N GLN A 10 -6.70 -33.20 19.76
CA GLN A 10 -5.97 -31.97 20.08
C GLN A 10 -5.20 -31.44 18.87
N LEU A 11 -4.62 -32.35 18.06
CA LEU A 11 -3.94 -31.97 16.82
C LEU A 11 -4.92 -31.40 15.77
N LYS A 12 -6.14 -31.95 15.71
CA LYS A 12 -7.19 -31.45 14.83
C LYS A 12 -7.69 -30.08 15.27
N GLU A 13 -7.91 -29.88 16.57
CA GLU A 13 -8.32 -28.59 17.12
C GLU A 13 -7.27 -27.50 16.86
N LEU A 14 -5.99 -27.83 17.07
CA LEU A 14 -4.87 -26.95 16.74
C LEU A 14 -4.81 -26.61 15.25
N TYR A 15 -5.06 -27.60 14.38
CA TYR A 15 -5.10 -27.38 12.94
C TYR A 15 -6.25 -26.45 12.53
N ASP A 16 -7.44 -26.65 13.09
CA ASP A 16 -8.62 -25.82 12.82
C ASP A 16 -8.42 -24.37 13.31
N GLU A 17 -7.76 -24.19 14.46
CA GLU A 17 -7.41 -22.88 15.00
C GLU A 17 -6.38 -22.17 14.12
N LEU A 18 -5.29 -22.85 13.74
CA LEU A 18 -4.27 -22.31 12.83
C LEU A 18 -4.85 -21.96 11.46
N TRP A 19 -5.79 -22.76 10.96
CA TRP A 19 -6.48 -22.49 9.71
C TRP A 19 -7.36 -21.23 9.80
N ASN A 20 -8.11 -21.08 10.89
CA ASN A 20 -8.93 -19.89 11.12
C ASN A 20 -8.09 -18.62 11.26
N ASP A 21 -6.96 -18.69 11.97
CA ASP A 21 -6.03 -17.56 12.09
C ASP A 21 -5.42 -17.18 10.75
N ALA A 22 -4.94 -18.15 9.97
CA ALA A 22 -4.42 -17.91 8.63
C ALA A 22 -5.46 -17.22 7.72
N ARG A 23 -6.72 -17.64 7.81
CA ARG A 23 -7.84 -17.01 7.07
C ARG A 23 -8.08 -15.56 7.51
N ASN A 24 -8.11 -15.31 8.82
CA ASN A 24 -8.28 -13.96 9.35
C ASN A 24 -7.13 -13.04 8.90
N ILE A 25 -5.90 -13.54 8.94
CA ILE A 25 -4.72 -12.82 8.44
C ILE A 25 -4.89 -12.48 6.95
N ILE A 26 -5.27 -13.43 6.09
CA ILE A 26 -5.46 -13.16 4.65
C ILE A 26 -6.54 -12.09 4.44
N ARG A 27 -7.64 -12.15 5.19
CA ARG A 27 -8.75 -11.20 5.10
C ARG A 27 -8.35 -9.79 5.55
N ASP A 28 -7.59 -9.68 6.63
CA ASP A 28 -7.10 -8.40 7.15
C ASP A 28 -6.00 -7.81 6.26
N MET A 29 -5.13 -8.64 5.70
CA MET A 29 -4.16 -8.23 4.68
C MET A 29 -4.87 -7.71 3.42
N ASN A 30 -5.95 -8.36 2.98
CA ASN A 30 -6.70 -7.88 1.82
C ASN A 30 -7.34 -6.51 2.07
N LYS A 31 -7.81 -6.23 3.29
CA LYS A 31 -8.30 -4.90 3.68
C LYS A 31 -7.17 -3.87 3.76
N SER A 32 -6.04 -4.21 4.39
CA SER A 32 -4.93 -3.28 4.57
C SER A 32 -4.23 -2.91 3.26
N ILE A 33 -4.33 -3.75 2.22
CA ILE A 33 -3.83 -3.43 0.88
C ILE A 33 -4.44 -2.15 0.31
N TYR A 34 -5.69 -1.80 0.65
CA TYR A 34 -6.31 -0.55 0.21
C TYR A 34 -5.58 0.69 0.73
N VAL A 35 -4.83 0.59 1.83
CA VAL A 35 -3.96 1.67 2.31
C VAL A 35 -2.90 2.02 1.27
N TYR A 36 -2.31 1.02 0.60
CA TYR A 36 -1.35 1.27 -0.49
C TYR A 36 -1.99 1.95 -1.69
N LEU A 37 -3.23 1.58 -2.03
CA LEU A 37 -3.97 2.26 -3.10
C LEU A 37 -4.22 3.72 -2.75
N PHE A 38 -4.71 3.98 -1.53
CA PHE A 38 -5.06 5.31 -1.08
C PHE A 38 -3.81 6.21 -0.92
N ALA A 39 -2.76 5.69 -0.28
CA ALA A 39 -1.48 6.38 -0.14
C ALA A 39 -0.87 6.67 -1.52
N GLY A 40 -0.85 5.68 -2.42
CA GLY A 40 -0.33 5.87 -3.78
C GLY A 40 -1.10 6.91 -4.57
N PHE A 41 -2.43 6.88 -4.51
CA PHE A 41 -3.27 7.87 -5.18
C PHE A 41 -3.10 9.27 -4.60
N LEU A 42 -3.13 9.43 -3.27
CA LEU A 42 -2.90 10.72 -2.62
C LEU A 42 -1.52 11.28 -2.95
N SER A 43 -0.48 10.46 -2.97
CA SER A 43 0.87 10.91 -3.35
C SER A 43 0.89 11.49 -4.76
N LEU A 44 0.14 10.92 -5.71
CA LEU A 44 0.01 11.47 -7.06
C LEU A 44 -0.81 12.76 -7.10
N VAL A 45 -1.86 12.89 -6.28
CA VAL A 45 -2.61 14.15 -6.18
C VAL A 45 -1.72 15.26 -5.64
N PHE A 46 -0.97 15.00 -4.57
CA PHE A 46 -0.04 15.96 -3.99
C PHE A 46 1.09 16.31 -4.96
N SER A 47 1.59 15.37 -5.76
CA SER A 47 2.61 15.69 -6.75
C SER A 47 2.12 16.68 -7.80
N VAL A 48 0.88 16.56 -8.28
CA VAL A 48 0.28 17.52 -9.22
C VAL A 48 0.17 18.91 -8.59
N ILE A 49 -0.25 18.98 -7.33
CA ILE A 49 -0.32 20.25 -6.57
C ILE A 49 1.06 20.88 -6.45
N MET A 50 2.08 20.09 -6.09
CA MET A 50 3.47 20.56 -5.97
C MET A 50 4.05 21.01 -7.30
N ILE A 51 3.76 20.32 -8.41
CA ILE A 51 4.18 20.75 -9.76
C ILE A 51 3.54 22.09 -10.10
N GLY A 52 2.24 22.26 -9.84
CA GLY A 52 1.53 23.51 -10.09
C GLY A 52 2.11 24.67 -9.25
N SER A 53 2.38 24.42 -7.97
CA SER A 53 3.04 25.40 -7.08
C SER A 53 4.45 25.75 -7.58
N GLY A 54 5.23 24.74 -7.98
CA GLY A 54 6.57 24.91 -8.53
C GLY A 54 6.57 25.77 -9.79
N ILE A 55 5.63 25.54 -10.71
CA ILE A 55 5.45 26.37 -11.91
C ILE A 55 5.12 27.83 -11.53
N SER A 56 4.22 28.02 -10.55
CA SER A 56 3.86 29.36 -10.06
C SER A 56 5.07 30.09 -9.48
N ASN A 57 5.89 29.40 -8.68
CA ASN A 57 7.09 29.97 -8.09
C ASN A 57 8.20 30.22 -9.14
N TRP A 58 8.32 29.38 -10.18
CA TRP A 58 9.17 29.67 -11.34
C TRP A 58 8.72 30.93 -12.09
N ASN A 59 7.42 31.11 -12.29
CA ASN A 59 6.89 32.31 -12.93
C ASN A 59 7.17 33.57 -12.11
N LYS A 60 7.08 33.50 -10.78
CA LYS A 60 7.51 34.60 -9.89
C LYS A 60 8.97 34.96 -10.13
N ILE A 61 9.85 33.94 -10.26
CA ILE A 61 11.26 34.13 -10.60
C ILE A 61 11.44 34.84 -11.94
N PHE A 62 10.75 34.42 -12.99
CA PHE A 62 10.87 35.07 -14.30
C PHE A 62 10.25 36.47 -14.36
N SER A 63 9.25 36.75 -13.53
CA SER A 63 8.59 38.06 -13.45
C SER A 63 9.33 39.09 -12.60
N GLY A 64 10.41 38.69 -11.90
CA GLY A 64 11.18 39.57 -11.01
C GLY A 64 10.56 39.80 -9.63
N ASP A 65 9.40 39.21 -9.35
CA ASP A 65 8.74 39.24 -8.03
C ASP A 65 9.26 38.10 -7.14
N THR A 66 10.52 38.20 -6.70
CA THR A 66 11.18 37.16 -5.91
C THR A 66 11.61 37.59 -4.54
N ASN A 67 11.57 36.63 -3.62
CA ASN A 67 12.29 36.70 -2.36
C ASN A 67 13.13 35.42 -2.17
N THR A 68 13.99 35.40 -1.15
CA THR A 68 14.83 34.24 -0.82
C THR A 68 14.01 32.96 -0.59
N LEU A 69 12.80 33.08 -0.04
CA LEU A 69 11.91 31.92 0.19
C LEU A 69 11.40 31.32 -1.12
N THR A 70 11.14 32.12 -2.16
CA THR A 70 10.71 31.63 -3.48
C THR A 70 11.71 30.64 -4.06
N TYR A 71 13.01 30.90 -3.93
CA TYR A 71 14.06 29.99 -4.39
C TYR A 71 14.08 28.68 -3.60
N VAL A 72 13.92 28.75 -2.27
CA VAL A 72 13.84 27.54 -1.42
C VAL A 72 12.63 26.71 -1.79
N TYR A 73 11.46 27.34 -1.98
CA TYR A 73 10.24 26.65 -2.36
C TYR A 73 10.35 26.00 -3.74
N VAL A 74 10.89 26.69 -4.75
CA VAL A 74 11.08 26.09 -6.09
C VAL A 74 11.92 24.82 -6.01
N ILE A 75 13.04 24.84 -5.28
CA ILE A 75 13.92 23.68 -5.16
C ILE A 75 13.18 22.55 -4.43
N ALA A 76 12.59 22.84 -3.28
CA ALA A 76 11.88 21.86 -2.48
C ALA A 76 10.68 21.25 -3.22
N GLU A 77 9.91 22.07 -3.94
CA GLU A 77 8.73 21.64 -4.68
C GLU A 77 9.10 20.81 -5.91
N THR A 78 10.15 21.21 -6.64
CA THR A 78 10.63 20.47 -7.81
C THR A 78 11.17 19.09 -7.39
N PHE A 79 12.03 19.02 -6.37
CA PHE A 79 12.52 17.73 -5.88
C PHE A 79 11.41 16.90 -5.24
N GLY A 80 10.58 17.54 -4.42
CA GLY A 80 9.47 16.89 -3.74
C GLY A 80 8.47 16.28 -4.71
N SER A 81 8.14 16.96 -5.82
CA SER A 81 7.20 16.42 -6.80
C SER A 81 7.72 15.13 -7.45
N PHE A 82 9.00 15.06 -7.80
CA PHE A 82 9.58 13.83 -8.33
C PHE A 82 9.51 12.68 -7.32
N ILE A 83 9.82 12.97 -6.06
CA ILE A 83 9.74 11.98 -4.97
C ILE A 83 8.31 11.48 -4.80
N TYR A 84 7.32 12.37 -4.75
CA TYR A 84 5.91 12.01 -4.60
C TYR A 84 5.37 11.20 -5.80
N VAL A 85 5.79 11.53 -7.04
CA VAL A 85 5.45 10.72 -8.21
C VAL A 85 6.04 9.31 -8.09
N ALA A 86 7.32 9.20 -7.75
CA ALA A 86 7.99 7.90 -7.59
C ALA A 86 7.32 7.04 -6.52
N PHE A 87 7.02 7.63 -5.35
CA PHE A 87 6.29 6.93 -4.28
C PHE A 87 4.88 6.53 -4.71
N GLY A 88 4.14 7.42 -5.36
CA GLY A 88 2.79 7.14 -5.85
C GLY A 88 2.77 5.93 -6.79
N ILE A 89 3.68 5.90 -7.76
CA ILE A 89 3.83 4.78 -8.70
C ILE A 89 4.23 3.50 -7.97
N ALA A 90 5.20 3.55 -7.06
CA ALA A 90 5.67 2.40 -6.30
C ALA A 90 4.55 1.79 -5.44
N PHE A 91 3.77 2.61 -4.73
CA PHE A 91 2.65 2.15 -3.93
C PHE A 91 1.53 1.53 -4.77
N LEU A 92 1.19 2.12 -5.91
CA LEU A 92 0.21 1.54 -6.83
C LEU A 92 0.69 0.21 -7.44
N TYR A 93 2.00 0.10 -7.73
CA TYR A 93 2.61 -1.15 -8.17
C TYR A 93 2.51 -2.23 -7.10
N TRP A 94 2.86 -1.90 -5.85
CA TRP A 94 2.73 -2.83 -4.73
C TRP A 94 1.28 -3.20 -4.43
N TYR A 95 0.34 -2.26 -4.53
CA TYR A 95 -1.08 -2.55 -4.44
C TYR A 95 -1.50 -3.64 -5.45
N ARG A 96 -1.13 -3.46 -6.73
CA ARG A 96 -1.45 -4.45 -7.78
C ARG A 96 -0.80 -5.81 -7.50
N LYS A 97 0.47 -5.80 -7.11
CA LYS A 97 1.23 -7.03 -6.79
C LYS A 97 0.61 -7.78 -5.62
N LEU A 98 0.31 -7.08 -4.52
CA LEU A 98 -0.25 -7.68 -3.31
C LEU A 98 -1.69 -8.15 -3.56
N LYS A 99 -2.56 -7.31 -4.14
CA LYS A 99 -3.93 -7.70 -4.49
C LYS A 99 -3.96 -8.96 -5.35
N GLY A 100 -3.05 -9.08 -6.33
CA GLY A 100 -2.91 -10.28 -7.15
C GLY A 100 -2.52 -11.53 -6.35
N ARG A 101 -1.63 -11.40 -5.36
CA ARG A 101 -1.22 -12.51 -4.49
C ARG A 101 -2.35 -12.96 -3.56
N TYR A 102 -2.98 -12.04 -2.83
CA TYR A 102 -4.00 -12.42 -1.84
C TYR A 102 -5.31 -12.85 -2.48
N SER A 103 -5.71 -12.27 -3.63
CA SER A 103 -6.89 -12.77 -4.34
C SER A 103 -6.73 -14.22 -4.82
N LYS A 104 -5.51 -14.63 -5.21
CA LYS A 104 -5.24 -16.05 -5.53
C LYS A 104 -5.37 -16.93 -4.28
N LEU A 105 -4.86 -16.48 -3.14
CA LEU A 105 -4.98 -17.23 -1.87
C LEU A 105 -6.44 -17.40 -1.45
N VAL A 106 -7.24 -16.33 -1.53
CA VAL A 106 -8.69 -16.40 -1.24
C VAL A 106 -9.41 -17.35 -2.20
N LYS A 107 -9.10 -17.31 -3.50
CA LYS A 107 -9.70 -18.24 -4.47
C LYS A 107 -9.31 -19.70 -4.22
N MET A 108 -8.06 -19.96 -3.82
CA MET A 108 -7.63 -21.31 -3.45
C MET A 108 -8.36 -21.80 -2.20
N GLU A 109 -8.58 -20.92 -1.23
CA GLU A 109 -9.37 -21.24 -0.04
C GLU A 109 -10.83 -21.60 -0.42
N GLU A 110 -11.44 -20.81 -1.31
CA GLU A 110 -12.80 -21.10 -1.81
C GLU A 110 -12.88 -22.43 -2.55
N SER A 111 -11.90 -22.76 -3.41
CA SER A 111 -11.90 -24.02 -4.17
C SER A 111 -11.72 -25.25 -3.29
N LEU A 112 -10.84 -25.18 -2.29
CA LEU A 112 -10.61 -26.28 -1.34
C LEU A 112 -11.82 -26.56 -0.44
N ARG A 113 -12.79 -25.65 -0.38
CA ARG A 113 -14.03 -25.82 0.40
C ARG A 113 -15.15 -26.51 -0.39
N THR A 114 -15.04 -26.54 -1.71
CA THR A 114 -16.03 -27.14 -2.62
C THR A 114 -15.71 -28.58 -3.03
N GLU A 115 -14.50 -29.05 -2.73
CA GLU A 115 -14.09 -30.47 -2.80
C GLU A 115 -14.27 -31.15 -1.44
#